data_AF-A0AAZ3S640-F1
#
_entry.id   AF-A0AAZ3S640-F1
#
_cell.length_a   1.000
_cell.length_b   1.000
_cell.length_c   1.000
_cell.angle_alpha   90.00
_cell.angle_beta   90.00
_cell.angle_gamma   90.00
#
_symmetry.space_group_name_H-M   'P 1'
#
loop_
_entity.id
_entity.type
_entity.pdbx_description
1 polymer ?
#
loop_
_entity_poly.entity_id
_entity_poly.type
_entity_poly.pdbx_seq_one_letter_code
_entity_poly.pdbx_strand_id
1 'polypeptide(L)'
;MCEWVVTGANKVCEWVVTCANKVCEWVVTGANKVCEWVVTGANKVCEWVVTGANKVCECVVTGANKVCEWVVTGANKVCEWVVTGANKVCEWVVTGANKVCEWVVTGANKVCEWVVTGANKVCEWVVTGANKVCEWVVTGANKVCEWVVTCANKVCEWVVTGANKVCEWVVTGANKVCAVCVGV
;
A
#
# COMPACT_ATOMS: atom_id res chain seq x y z
N MET A 1 -13.68 19.02 -61.71
CA MET A 1 -14.02 19.83 -60.52
C MET A 1 -14.55 18.96 -59.38
N CYS A 2 -15.53 18.09 -59.63
CA CYS A 2 -16.08 17.19 -58.62
C CYS A 2 -15.07 16.25 -57.96
N GLU A 3 -14.20 15.62 -58.76
CA GLU A 3 -13.14 14.74 -58.23
C GLU A 3 -12.21 15.45 -57.24
N TRP A 4 -11.87 16.72 -57.51
CA TRP A 4 -11.04 17.55 -56.63
C TRP A 4 -11.75 17.87 -55.31
N VAL A 5 -13.06 18.12 -55.33
CA VAL A 5 -13.86 18.43 -54.13
C VAL A 5 -13.96 17.20 -53.21
N VAL A 6 -14.27 16.03 -53.76
CA VAL A 6 -14.33 14.78 -52.98
C VAL A 6 -12.96 14.37 -52.46
N THR A 7 -11.91 14.52 -53.28
CA THR A 7 -10.54 14.24 -52.84
C THR A 7 -10.10 15.19 -51.71
N GLY A 8 -10.46 16.47 -51.79
CA GLY A 8 -10.23 17.44 -50.73
C GLY A 8 -10.96 17.07 -49.43
N ALA A 9 -12.23 16.70 -49.52
CA ALA A 9 -13.03 16.22 -48.39
C ALA A 9 -12.40 14.99 -47.71
N ASN A 10 -11.96 13.99 -48.50
CA ASN A 10 -11.28 12.80 -47.97
C ASN A 10 -9.98 13.15 -47.23
N LYS A 11 -9.18 14.10 -47.73
CA LYS A 11 -7.96 14.56 -47.04
C LYS A 11 -8.27 15.26 -45.72
N VAL A 12 -9.33 16.07 -45.68
CA VAL A 12 -9.79 16.68 -44.42
C VAL A 12 -10.21 15.60 -43.43
N CYS A 13 -10.92 14.56 -43.89
CA CYS A 13 -11.33 13.44 -43.06
C CYS A 13 -10.14 12.69 -42.47
N GLU A 14 -9.15 12.35 -43.31
CA GLU A 14 -7.92 11.69 -42.88
C GLU A 14 -7.18 12.52 -41.81
N TRP A 15 -7.11 13.84 -42.00
CA TRP A 15 -6.53 14.75 -41.02
C TRP A 15 -7.31 14.76 -39.70
N VAL A 16 -8.64 14.85 -39.76
CA VAL A 16 -9.52 14.85 -38.56
C VAL A 16 -9.37 13.55 -37.76
N VAL A 17 -9.38 12.39 -38.43
CA VAL A 17 -9.19 11.08 -37.78
C VAL A 17 -7.78 10.97 -37.18
N THR A 18 -6.76 11.44 -37.90
CA THR A 18 -5.38 11.47 -37.38
C THR A 18 -5.26 12.33 -36.12
N CYS A 19 -5.88 13.51 -36.11
CA CYS A 19 -5.95 14.37 -34.93
C CYS A 19 -6.67 13.68 -33.77
N ALA A 20 -7.80 13.04 -34.02
CA ALA A 20 -8.55 12.29 -33.01
C ALA A 20 -7.70 11.18 -32.38
N ASN A 21 -6.97 10.41 -33.19
CA ASN A 21 -6.09 9.36 -32.70
C ASN A 21 -4.94 9.91 -31.82
N LYS A 22 -4.35 11.05 -32.20
CA LYS A 22 -3.31 11.71 -31.38
C LYS A 22 -3.85 12.22 -30.04
N VAL A 23 -5.07 12.76 -30.03
CA VAL A 23 -5.75 13.14 -28.78
C VAL A 23 -5.96 11.90 -27.90
N CYS A 24 -6.39 10.79 -28.49
CA CYS A 24 -6.57 9.53 -27.75
C CYS A 24 -5.26 9.03 -27.14
N GLU A 25 -4.18 9.03 -27.91
CA GLU A 25 -2.85 8.65 -27.43
C GLU A 25 -2.39 9.52 -26.26
N TRP A 26 -2.60 10.83 -26.36
CA TRP A 26 -2.27 11.76 -25.28
C TRP A 26 -3.10 11.50 -24.01
N VAL A 27 -4.41 11.27 -24.16
CA VAL A 27 -5.33 10.97 -23.05
C VAL A 27 -4.93 9.66 -22.35
N VAL A 28 -4.66 8.59 -23.10
CA VAL A 28 -4.24 7.30 -22.55
C VAL A 28 -2.87 7.41 -21.86
N THR A 29 -1.94 8.15 -22.46
CA THR A 29 -0.62 8.40 -21.85
C THR A 29 -0.76 9.18 -20.54
N GLY A 30 -1.63 10.19 -20.50
CA GLY A 30 -1.94 10.94 -19.28
C GLY A 30 -2.54 10.04 -18.20
N ALA A 31 -3.51 9.19 -18.56
CA ALA A 31 -4.11 8.22 -17.66
C ALA A 31 -3.08 7.27 -17.05
N ASN A 32 -2.17 6.72 -17.87
CA ASN A 32 -1.10 5.84 -17.39
C ASN A 32 -0.16 6.54 -16.41
N LYS A 33 0.20 7.80 -16.65
CA LYS A 33 1.03 8.60 -15.72
C LYS A 33 0.33 8.84 -14.39
N VAL A 34 -0.97 9.11 -14.41
CA VAL A 34 -1.76 9.23 -13.18
C VAL A 34 -1.75 7.91 -12.41
N CYS A 35 -1.91 6.78 -13.10
CA CYS A 35 -1.85 5.46 -12.48
C CYS A 35 -0.49 5.19 -11.83
N GLU A 36 0.59 5.47 -12.53
CA GLU A 36 1.96 5.33 -12.00
C GLU A 36 2.16 6.17 -10.74
N TRP A 37 1.70 7.42 -10.75
CA TRP A 37 1.78 8.31 -9.59
C TRP A 37 0.98 7.79 -8.40
N VAL A 38 -0.25 7.33 -8.63
CA VAL A 38 -1.13 6.77 -7.60
C VAL A 38 -0.52 5.50 -6.97
N VAL A 39 -0.02 4.58 -7.80
CA VAL A 39 0.63 3.34 -7.32
C VAL A 39 1.90 3.65 -6.54
N THR A 40 2.71 4.60 -7.04
CA THR A 40 3.92 5.04 -6.32
C THR A 40 3.58 5.66 -4.96
N GLY A 41 2.53 6.49 -4.90
CA GLY A 41 2.03 7.05 -3.65
C GLY A 41 1.58 5.97 -2.67
N ALA A 42 0.81 4.98 -3.15
CA ALA A 42 0.35 3.84 -2.36
C ALA A 42 1.52 3.04 -1.77
N ASN A 43 2.55 2.77 -2.57
CA ASN A 43 3.75 2.06 -2.10
C ASN A 43 4.50 2.82 -1.01
N LYS A 44 4.63 4.15 -1.13
CA LYS A 44 5.25 4.99 -0.09
C LYS A 44 4.46 4.99 1.21
N VAL A 45 3.14 5.01 1.14
CA VAL A 45 2.28 4.87 2.32
C VAL A 45 2.51 3.52 2.99
N CYS A 46 2.57 2.44 2.21
CA CYS A 46 2.86 1.10 2.74
C CYS A 46 4.22 1.03 3.45
N GLU A 47 5.27 1.58 2.84
CA GLU A 47 6.61 1.66 3.42
C GLU A 47 6.60 2.40 4.76
N TRP A 48 5.90 3.54 4.83
CA TRP A 48 5.78 4.32 6.06
C TRP A 48 5.04 3.54 7.16
N VAL A 49 3.94 2.87 6.81
CA VAL A 49 3.14 2.05 7.74
C VAL A 49 3.97 0.89 8.29
N VAL A 50 4.68 0.15 7.43
CA VAL A 50 5.55 -0.97 7.85
C VAL A 50 6.69 -0.47 8.73
N THR A 51 7.32 0.65 8.37
CA THR A 51 8.37 1.26 9.19
C THR A 51 7.86 1.66 10.57
N GLY A 52 6.66 2.25 10.64
CA GLY A 52 6.00 2.59 11.90
C GLY A 52 5.72 1.36 12.75
N ALA A 53 5.18 0.29 12.15
CA ALA A 53 4.91 -0.98 12.82
C ALA A 53 6.18 -1.60 13.41
N ASN A 54 7.29 -1.60 12.67
CA ASN A 54 8.56 -2.12 13.14
C ASN A 54 9.10 -1.34 14.34
N LYS A 55 9.00 0.00 14.33
CA LYS A 55 9.40 0.84 15.47
C LYS A 55 8.56 0.56 16.72
N VAL A 56 7.25 0.35 16.56
CA VAL A 56 6.38 -0.03 17.67
C VAL A 56 6.82 -1.38 18.26
N CYS A 57 7.12 -2.36 17.40
CA CYS A 57 7.61 -3.67 17.84
C CYS A 57 8.93 -3.56 18.61
N GLU A 58 9.87 -2.76 18.12
CA GLU A 58 11.16 -2.51 18.78
C GLU A 58 10.97 -1.90 20.19
N CYS A 59 10.09 -0.91 20.31
CA CYS A 59 9.74 -0.30 21.60
C CYS A 59 9.13 -1.32 22.56
N VAL A 60 8.21 -2.17 22.09
CA VAL A 60 7.53 -3.20 22.89
C VAL A 60 8.53 -4.23 23.40
N VAL A 61 9.41 -4.75 22.53
CA VAL A 61 10.43 -5.73 22.90
C VAL A 61 11.45 -5.12 23.88
N THR A 62 11.87 -3.88 23.64
CA THR A 62 12.79 -3.17 24.56
C THR A 62 12.15 -2.98 25.93
N GLY A 63 10.87 -2.61 25.99
CA GLY A 63 10.13 -2.50 27.25
C GLY A 63 10.03 -3.83 27.98
N ALA A 64 9.69 -4.91 27.27
CA ALA A 64 9.63 -6.26 27.83
C ALA A 64 10.97 -6.71 28.43
N ASN A 65 12.07 -6.46 27.73
CA ASN A 65 13.41 -6.80 28.23
C ASN A 65 13.77 -6.04 29.52
N LYS A 66 13.45 -4.74 29.59
CA LYS A 66 13.67 -3.94 30.82
C LYS A 66 12.85 -4.44 32.01
N VAL A 67 11.61 -4.87 31.78
CA VAL A 67 10.78 -5.47 32.83
C VAL A 67 11.41 -6.78 33.31
N CYS A 68 11.89 -7.63 32.40
CA CYS A 68 12.56 -8.87 32.75
C CYS A 68 13.82 -8.63 33.58
N GLU A 69 14.66 -7.67 33.18
CA GLU A 69 15.87 -7.28 33.91
C GLU A 69 15.56 -6.81 35.34
N TRP A 70 14.52 -5.99 35.49
CA TRP A 70 14.08 -5.51 36.80
C TRP A 70 13.58 -6.65 37.70
N VAL A 71 12.78 -7.56 37.14
CA VAL A 71 12.25 -8.74 37.86
C VAL A 71 13.37 -9.67 38.32
N VAL A 72 14.33 -9.98 37.46
CA VAL A 72 15.48 -10.83 37.79
C VAL A 72 16.38 -10.17 38.85
N THR A 73 16.64 -8.87 38.70
CA THR A 73 17.42 -8.11 39.69
C THR A 73 16.75 -8.10 41.06
N GLY A 74 15.43 -7.91 41.09
CA GLY A 74 14.64 -7.97 42.32
C GLY A 74 14.70 -9.35 42.98
N ALA A 75 14.53 -10.42 42.18
CA ALA A 75 14.64 -11.80 42.65
C ALA A 75 16.01 -12.10 43.28
N ASN A 76 17.10 -11.67 42.64
CA ASN A 76 18.46 -11.87 43.16
C ASN A 76 18.67 -11.14 44.49
N LYS A 77 18.20 -9.89 44.62
CA LYS A 77 18.28 -9.13 45.89
C LYS A 77 17.51 -9.80 47.03
N VAL A 78 16.34 -10.36 46.73
CA VAL A 78 15.57 -11.13 47.73
C VAL A 78 16.35 -12.38 48.15
N CYS A 79 16.95 -13.09 47.20
CA CYS A 79 17.77 -14.27 47.49
C CYS A 79 18.98 -13.92 48.37
N GLU A 80 19.72 -12.86 48.04
CA GLU A 80 20.86 -12.38 48.84
C GLU A 80 20.46 -12.06 50.28
N TRP A 81 19.32 -11.38 50.47
CA TRP A 81 18.81 -11.04 51.80
C TRP A 81 18.44 -12.28 52.60
N VAL A 82 17.76 -13.25 51.97
CA VAL A 82 17.35 -14.52 52.58
C VAL A 82 18.57 -15.35 53.00
N VAL A 83 19.57 -15.49 52.12
CA VAL A 83 20.80 -16.24 52.42
C VAL A 83 21.62 -15.57 53.52
N THR A 84 21.77 -14.24 53.47
CA THR A 84 22.50 -13.48 54.50
C THR A 84 21.84 -13.60 55.88
N GLY A 85 20.51 -13.59 55.95
CA GLY A 85 19.77 -13.82 57.18
C GLY A 85 19.95 -15.26 57.69
N ALA A 86 19.89 -16.24 56.80
CA ALA A 86 20.00 -17.65 57.14
C ALA A 86 21.39 -18.06 57.63
N ASN A 87 22.47 -17.54 57.03
CA ASN A 87 23.85 -17.85 57.44
C ASN A 87 24.19 -17.38 58.87
N LYS A 88 23.37 -16.50 59.47
CA LYS A 88 23.49 -16.11 60.89
C LYS A 88 22.89 -17.16 61.84
N VAL A 89 22.25 -18.20 61.32
CA VAL A 89 21.51 -19.23 62.07
C VAL A 89 21.90 -20.61 61.53
N CYS A 90 21.76 -21.66 62.33
CA CYS A 90 22.29 -23.01 62.07
C CYS A 90 21.94 -23.63 60.70
N GLU A 91 22.62 -24.72 60.34
CA GLU A 91 22.61 -25.43 59.04
C GLU A 91 21.22 -25.74 58.42
N TRP A 92 20.22 -26.05 59.26
CA TRP A 92 18.84 -26.29 58.80
C TRP A 92 18.18 -25.06 58.17
N VAL A 93 18.49 -23.86 58.67
CA VAL A 93 17.95 -22.59 58.16
C VAL A 93 18.53 -22.27 56.78
N VAL A 94 19.80 -22.61 56.56
CA VAL A 94 20.49 -22.45 55.27
C VAL A 94 19.82 -23.29 54.17
N THR A 95 19.47 -24.55 54.47
CA THR A 95 18.76 -25.41 53.50
C THR A 95 17.38 -24.86 53.13
N GLY A 96 16.63 -24.34 54.11
CA GLY A 96 15.33 -23.69 53.86
C GLY A 96 15.47 -22.44 52.99
N ALA A 97 16.46 -21.59 53.28
CA ALA A 97 16.76 -20.39 52.52
C ALA A 97 17.07 -20.67 51.04
N ASN A 98 17.85 -21.71 50.75
CA ASN A 98 18.16 -22.11 49.38
C ASN A 98 16.89 -22.48 48.58
N LYS A 99 15.96 -23.23 49.19
CA LYS A 99 14.68 -23.58 48.55
C LYS A 99 13.81 -22.36 48.25
N VAL A 100 13.79 -21.38 49.15
CA VAL A 100 13.08 -20.11 48.92
C VAL A 100 13.71 -19.36 47.75
N CYS A 101 15.04 -19.29 47.69
CA CYS A 101 15.74 -18.65 46.58
C CYS A 101 15.42 -19.31 45.24
N GLU A 102 15.45 -20.64 45.18
CA GLU A 102 15.10 -21.41 43.97
C GLU A 102 13.66 -21.12 43.52
N TRP A 103 12.71 -21.07 44.46
CA TRP A 103 11.32 -20.74 44.16
C TRP A 103 11.16 -19.31 43.62
N VAL A 104 11.84 -18.33 44.24
CA VAL A 104 11.82 -16.92 43.82
C VAL A 104 12.39 -16.75 42.41
N VAL A 105 13.54 -17.37 42.12
CA VAL A 105 14.17 -17.32 40.78
C VAL A 105 13.29 -18.00 39.75
N THR A 106 12.70 -19.15 40.07
CA THR A 106 11.77 -19.86 39.18
C THR A 106 10.54 -18.99 38.87
N GLY A 107 9.97 -18.33 39.89
CA GLY A 107 8.86 -17.40 39.72
C GLY A 107 9.21 -16.22 38.81
N ALA A 108 10.38 -15.61 39.04
CA ALA A 108 10.89 -14.52 38.21
C ALA A 108 11.04 -14.93 36.73
N ASN A 109 11.61 -16.11 36.47
CA ASN A 109 11.76 -16.63 35.10
C ASN A 109 10.41 -16.83 34.41
N LYS A 110 9.39 -17.35 35.10
CA LYS A 110 8.03 -17.51 34.55
C LYS A 110 7.39 -16.17 34.21
N VAL A 111 7.58 -15.15 35.04
CA VAL A 111 7.10 -13.79 34.75
C VAL A 111 7.79 -13.24 33.50
N CYS A 112 9.10 -13.39 33.39
CA CYS A 112 9.85 -12.98 32.19
C CYS A 112 9.33 -13.68 30.92
N GLU A 113 9.13 -15.00 30.98
CA GLU A 113 8.59 -15.77 29.85
C GLU A 113 7.20 -15.27 29.43
N TRP A 114 6.32 -14.99 30.40
CA TRP A 114 4.99 -14.44 30.12
C TRP A 114 5.05 -13.06 29.48
N VAL A 115 5.92 -12.17 29.99
CA VAL A 115 6.12 -10.82 29.45
C VAL A 115 6.65 -10.86 28.02
N VAL A 116 7.67 -11.68 27.74
CA VAL A 116 8.23 -11.85 26.39
C VAL A 116 7.20 -12.44 25.43
N THR A 117 6.45 -13.44 25.87
CA THR A 117 5.36 -14.03 25.06
C THR A 117 4.29 -12.99 24.73
N GLY A 118 3.89 -12.17 25.71
CA GLY A 118 2.94 -11.08 25.51
C GLY A 118 3.46 -10.04 24.50
N ALA A 119 4.71 -9.63 24.64
CA ALA A 119 5.37 -8.70 23.73
C ALA A 119 5.37 -9.22 22.28
N ASN A 120 5.74 -10.50 22.09
CA ASN A 120 5.74 -11.12 20.76
C ASN A 120 4.35 -11.14 20.12
N LYS A 121 3.29 -11.46 20.89
CA LYS A 121 1.90 -11.43 20.39
C LYS A 121 1.47 -10.03 19.98
N VAL A 122 1.86 -9.00 20.73
CA VAL A 122 1.58 -7.60 20.36
C VAL A 122 2.28 -7.25 19.06
N CYS A 123 3.56 -7.61 18.91
CA CYS A 123 4.30 -7.39 17.67
C CYS A 123 3.65 -8.08 16.47
N GLU A 124 3.25 -9.34 16.61
CA GLU A 124 2.54 -10.09 15.56
C GLU A 124 1.24 -9.40 15.14
N TRP A 125 0.45 -8.94 16.11
CA TRP A 125 -0.79 -8.23 15.84
C TRP A 125 -0.55 -6.90 15.11
N VAL A 126 0.45 -6.13 15.54
CA VAL A 126 0.83 -4.85 14.91
C VAL A 126 1.29 -5.05 13.47
N VAL A 127 2.18 -6.02 13.22
CA VAL A 127 2.67 -6.34 11.87
C VAL A 127 1.53 -6.84 10.98
N THR A 128 0.65 -7.70 11.50
CA THR A 128 -0.51 -8.17 10.75
C THR A 128 -1.45 -7.02 10.39
N GLY A 129 -1.69 -6.10 11.32
CA GLY A 129 -2.49 -4.89 11.08
C GLY A 129 -1.87 -4.01 9.99
N ALA A 130 -0.56 -3.77 10.06
CA ALA A 130 0.18 -3.00 9.06
C ALA A 130 0.06 -3.61 7.66
N ASN A 131 0.22 -4.94 7.53
CA ASN A 131 0.09 -5.65 6.27
C ASN A 131 -1.32 -5.51 5.66
N LYS A 132 -2.38 -5.62 6.49
CA LYS A 132 -3.77 -5.44 6.03
C LYS A 132 -4.03 -4.02 5.53
N VAL A 133 -3.47 -3.01 6.20
CA VAL A 133 -3.56 -1.62 5.74
C VAL A 133 -2.88 -1.46 4.39
N CYS A 134 -1.68 -2.05 4.22
CA CYS A 134 -0.97 -2.00 2.95
C CYS A 134 -1.75 -2.66 1.81
N GLU A 135 -2.31 -3.85 2.05
CA GLU A 135 -3.16 -4.55 1.09
C GLU A 135 -4.36 -3.72 0.66
N TRP A 136 -5.04 -3.08 1.62
CA TRP A 136 -6.19 -2.23 1.35
C TRP A 136 -5.81 -1.00 0.52
N VAL A 137 -4.68 -0.35 0.85
CA VAL A 137 -4.18 0.84 0.14
C VAL A 137 -3.80 0.48 -1.30
N VAL A 138 -3.06 -0.61 -1.52
CA VAL A 138 -2.66 -1.06 -2.86
C VAL A 138 -3.88 -1.47 -3.69
N THR A 139 -4.84 -2.18 -3.08
CA THR A 139 -6.10 -2.54 -3.75
C THR A 139 -6.89 -1.29 -4.16
N GLY A 140 -6.98 -0.30 -3.27
CA GLY A 140 -7.62 0.98 -3.57
C GLY A 140 -6.95 1.71 -4.73
N ALA A 141 -5.62 1.78 -4.73
CA ALA A 141 -4.83 2.38 -5.80
C ALA A 141 -5.10 1.70 -7.16
N ASN A 142 -5.08 0.37 -7.20
CA ASN A 142 -5.34 -0.39 -8.42
C ASN A 142 -6.75 -0.14 -8.98
N LYS A 143 -7.77 -0.05 -8.12
CA LYS A 143 -9.15 0.29 -8.53
C LYS A 143 -9.25 1.70 -9.11
N VAL A 144 -8.54 2.67 -8.53
CA VAL A 144 -8.48 4.02 -9.07
C VAL A 144 -7.83 4.00 -10.45
N CYS A 145 -6.73 3.27 -10.62
CA CYS A 145 -6.06 3.13 -11.91
C CYS A 145 -6.98 2.50 -12.97
N GLU A 146 -7.67 1.41 -12.64
CA GLU A 146 -8.62 0.75 -13.53
C GLU A 146 -9.74 1.71 -13.97
N TRP A 147 -10.29 2.49 -13.03
CA TRP A 147 -11.31 3.48 -13.34
C TRP A 147 -10.79 4.59 -14.25
N VAL A 148 -9.59 5.13 -13.98
CA VAL A 148 -8.96 6.18 -14.78
C VAL A 148 -8.71 5.71 -16.22
N VAL A 149 -8.14 4.51 -16.39
CA VAL A 149 -7.91 3.91 -17.71
C VAL A 149 -9.23 3.65 -18.45
N THR A 150 -10.24 3.16 -17.75
CA THR A 150 -11.58 2.94 -18.33
C THR A 150 -12.19 4.25 -18.83
N CYS A 151 -12.10 5.32 -18.04
CA CYS A 151 -12.57 6.65 -18.43
C CYS A 151 -11.80 7.19 -19.65
N ALA A 152 -10.47 7.03 -19.66
CA ALA A 152 -9.63 7.43 -20.79
C ALA A 152 -10.05 6.72 -22.09
N ASN A 153 -10.24 5.40 -22.03
CA ASN A 153 -10.68 4.63 -23.20
C ASN A 153 -12.06 5.07 -23.71
N LYS A 154 -13.01 5.36 -22.82
CA LYS A 154 -14.33 5.89 -23.21
C LYS A 154 -14.25 7.27 -23.86
N VAL A 155 -13.38 8.15 -23.35
CA VAL A 155 -13.13 9.45 -23.97
C VAL A 155 -12.56 9.25 -25.38
N CYS A 156 -11.59 8.34 -25.54
CA CYS A 156 -11.02 8.02 -26.84
C CYS A 156 -12.08 7.50 -27.83
N GLU A 157 -12.92 6.56 -27.40
CA GLU A 157 -14.02 6.02 -28.20
C GLU A 157 -14.97 7.13 -28.66
N TRP A 158 -15.34 8.04 -27.76
CA TRP A 158 -16.21 9.17 -28.07
C TRP A 158 -15.56 10.13 -29.07
N VAL A 159 -14.28 10.46 -28.88
CA VAL A 159 -13.51 11.35 -29.76
C VAL A 159 -13.39 10.76 -31.17
N VAL A 160 -13.02 9.48 -31.29
CA VAL A 160 -12.91 8.80 -32.59
C VAL A 160 -14.26 8.68 -33.27
N THR A 161 -15.31 8.34 -32.53
CA THR A 161 -16.68 8.27 -33.07
C THR A 161 -17.15 9.64 -33.58
N GLY A 162 -16.88 10.72 -32.83
CA GLY A 162 -17.16 12.08 -33.24
C GLY A 162 -16.42 12.47 -34.51
N ALA A 163 -15.12 12.16 -34.58
CA ALA A 163 -14.29 12.39 -35.77
C ALA A 163 -14.86 11.66 -37.01
N ASN A 164 -15.21 10.38 -36.87
CA ASN A 164 -15.80 9.60 -37.97
C ASN A 164 -17.13 10.20 -38.46
N LYS A 165 -18.01 10.66 -37.56
CA LYS A 165 -19.26 11.33 -37.92
C LYS A 165 -19.04 12.65 -38.67
N VAL A 166 -18.06 13.45 -38.24
CA VAL A 166 -17.66 14.67 -38.96
C VAL A 166 -17.18 14.31 -40.36
N CYS A 167 -16.37 13.25 -40.49
CA CYS A 167 -15.88 12.78 -41.78
C CYS A 167 -17.02 12.36 -42.73
N GLU A 168 -17.95 11.55 -42.23
CA GLU A 168 -19.13 11.12 -42.98
C GLU A 168 -19.94 12.32 -43.48
N TRP A 169 -20.16 13.32 -42.63
CA TRP A 169 -20.89 14.54 -42.99
C TRP A 169 -20.16 15.35 -44.07
N VAL A 170 -18.83 15.54 -43.92
CA VAL A 170 -17.99 16.28 -44.88
C VAL A 170 -17.97 15.60 -46.25
N VAL A 171 -17.77 14.28 -46.31
CA VAL A 171 -17.76 13.52 -47.57
C VAL A 171 -19.14 13.50 -48.22
N THR A 172 -20.20 13.31 -47.44
CA THR A 172 -21.58 13.35 -47.95
C THR A 172 -21.92 14.73 -48.52
N GLY A 173 -21.53 15.81 -47.83
CA GLY A 173 -21.67 17.18 -48.30
C GLY A 173 -20.93 17.40 -49.63
N ALA A 174 -19.67 16.98 -49.72
CA ALA A 174 -18.87 17.07 -50.93
C ALA A 174 -19.52 16.32 -52.11
N ASN A 175 -20.03 15.11 -51.89
CA ASN A 175 -20.74 14.33 -52.91
C ASN A 175 -22.02 15.02 -53.39
N LYS A 176 -22.78 15.66 -52.50
CA LYS A 176 -23.97 16.43 -52.87
C LYS A 176 -23.64 17.65 -53.73
N VAL A 177 -22.58 18.40 -53.38
CA VAL A 177 -22.11 19.53 -54.22
C VAL A 177 -21.70 19.01 -55.60
N CYS A 178 -20.99 17.89 -55.67
CA CYS A 178 -20.58 17.29 -56.93
C CYS A 178 -21.77 16.85 -57.80
N ALA A 179 -22.81 16.27 -57.20
CA ALA A 179 -24.01 15.86 -57.92
C ALA A 179 -24.75 17.06 -58.54
N VAL A 180 -24.83 18.19 -57.81
CA VAL A 180 -25.43 19.42 -58.33
C VAL A 180 -24.58 20.00 -59.47
N CYS A 181 -23.25 19.99 -59.37
CA CYS A 181 -22.37 20.53 -60.41
C CYS A 181 -22.29 19.68 -61.70
N VAL A 182 -22.72 18.42 -61.67
CA VAL A 182 -22.73 17.53 -62.87
C VAL A 182 -24.12 17.45 -63.51
N GLY A 183 -25.18 17.76 -62.75
CA GLY A 183 -26.57 17.82 -63.24
C GLY A 183 -26.99 19.17 -63.83
N VAL A 184 -26.11 20.17 -63.76
CA VAL A 184 -26.20 21.47 -64.46
C VAL A 184 -25.24 21.45 -65.64
#